data_AF-A0A1M3MSN9-F1
#
_entry.id   AF-A0A1M3MSN9-F1
#
_cell.length_a   1.000
_cell.length_b   1.000
_cell.length_c   1.000
_cell.angle_alpha   90.00
_cell.angle_beta   90.00
_cell.angle_gamma   90.00
#
_symmetry.space_group_name_H-M   'P 1'
#
loop_
_entity.id
_entity.type
_entity.pdbx_description
1 polymer ?
#
loop_
_entity_poly.entity_id
_entity_poly.type
_entity_poly.pdbx_seq_one_letter_code
_entity_poly.pdbx_strand_id
1 'polypeptide(L)'
;MNRRERRLSMRAWARGICLAVGIGTLSIAASGCRVSESDVKRWETTQRGPYKLVAVITHDKYPLELRTEAAMSLVRMPARGGVRQGIKFLIEKYKDEDGVDRDGALVQLSEETRRQIVDQMVPLLVEQLKPPPPARTPEGRLPPDLTVPYKDAGFAMLIHEPPLVSNEQTKASLKDALMHWAQTGFEDRVENGAQQYGLEQMMRTLGSASVKILPGLVNENTARLDRIASLIKDIGDEPTKLELSKALVVLADKYSSKEWLEAQTKVVKEHNAKNNVKADDTQVAAQVDKIQERRLTEEVFPAMKKIAGRSSVEWLIKYSGDAGKPAERRKLALAALEGNLDKNNKDDLERIFAIAKNNDSPDVVRDGAFRRMGEFPREWFVPKLYTLGDPPKWKVRWVAFELILATMNLKQVPEFMGHLPKGAATKMGMTEPLSYAAVIREKMDGEPKAKLDAILPYLNSKDLGPKLVALSYFWTGKKADAHYVQPHAEDSALLPKCEKEDDCSWQCDVPAAGNPKETEPKELKTVGDFVKFCLVPNMDK
;
A
#
# COMPACT_ATOMS: atom_id res chain seq x y z
N MET A 1 -58.89 -3.79 43.66
CA MET A 1 -59.34 -2.53 43.00
C MET A 1 -59.70 -2.89 41.56
N ASN A 2 -60.95 -3.30 41.30
CA ASN A 2 -62.06 -2.49 40.73
C ASN A 2 -61.73 -1.98 39.31
N ARG A 3 -62.45 -2.31 38.22
CA ARG A 3 -63.90 -2.57 38.00
C ARG A 3 -64.05 -3.61 36.86
N ARG A 4 -64.93 -4.61 36.95
CA ARG A 4 -66.38 -4.57 36.57
C ARG A 4 -66.54 -4.14 35.11
N GLU A 5 -67.26 -4.83 34.23
CA GLU A 5 -68.50 -5.57 34.44
C GLU A 5 -68.97 -6.19 33.12
N ARG A 6 -69.69 -7.32 33.22
CA ARG A 6 -70.95 -7.64 32.49
C ARG A 6 -70.91 -7.78 30.96
N ARG A 7 -71.67 -8.66 30.31
CA ARG A 7 -72.58 -9.78 30.65
C ARG A 7 -73.25 -10.11 29.30
N LEU A 8 -73.84 -11.31 29.21
CA LEU A 8 -75.06 -11.61 28.42
C LEU A 8 -74.90 -11.60 26.87
N SER A 9 -75.56 -12.46 26.10
CA SER A 9 -76.38 -13.61 26.41
C SER A 9 -76.83 -14.28 25.11
N MET A 10 -77.22 -15.54 25.26
CA MET A 10 -78.43 -16.15 24.68
C MET A 10 -78.44 -16.52 23.19
N ARG A 11 -78.65 -17.84 23.00
CA ARG A 11 -79.73 -18.46 22.21
C ARG A 11 -79.56 -18.34 20.69
N ALA A 12 -79.97 -19.29 19.86
CA ALA A 12 -80.72 -20.52 20.03
C ALA A 12 -80.58 -21.34 18.72
N TRP A 13 -80.77 -22.66 18.84
CA TRP A 13 -81.53 -23.51 17.93
C TRP A 13 -81.60 -23.21 16.42
N ALA A 14 -81.25 -24.21 15.60
CA ALA A 14 -82.25 -24.91 14.78
C ALA A 14 -81.69 -26.24 14.25
N ARG A 15 -82.52 -27.28 14.34
CA ARG A 15 -82.37 -28.63 13.79
C ARG A 15 -82.85 -28.67 12.32
N GLY A 16 -82.47 -29.74 11.60
CA GLY A 16 -83.20 -30.23 10.42
C GLY A 16 -82.28 -30.60 9.26
N ILE A 17 -81.78 -31.85 9.19
CA ILE A 17 -82.30 -32.96 8.35
C ILE A 17 -82.17 -32.67 6.84
N CYS A 18 -81.31 -33.45 6.15
CA CYS A 18 -81.71 -34.31 5.02
C CYS A 18 -80.51 -35.14 4.52
N LEU A 19 -80.67 -36.45 4.64
CA LEU A 19 -79.85 -37.50 4.02
C LEU A 19 -80.29 -37.60 2.54
N ALA A 20 -79.34 -37.63 1.60
CA ALA A 20 -79.59 -38.16 0.25
C ALA A 20 -78.33 -38.86 -0.27
N VAL A 21 -78.49 -40.18 -0.45
CA VAL A 21 -77.57 -41.15 -1.06
C VAL A 21 -77.59 -40.98 -2.59
N GLY A 22 -76.46 -41.12 -3.27
CA GLY A 22 -76.43 -41.17 -4.74
C GLY A 22 -75.06 -41.21 -5.40
N ILE A 23 -74.47 -42.41 -5.42
CA ILE A 23 -73.58 -43.05 -6.43
C ILE A 23 -73.06 -42.17 -7.58
N GLY A 24 -71.74 -42.15 -7.76
CA GLY A 24 -71.09 -41.66 -8.99
C GLY A 24 -69.58 -41.59 -8.88
N THR A 25 -68.91 -42.74 -8.69
CA THR A 25 -67.46 -42.86 -8.82
C THR A 25 -67.03 -42.58 -10.27
N LEU A 26 -66.73 -41.31 -10.57
CA LEU A 26 -65.87 -40.95 -11.69
C LEU A 26 -64.43 -41.24 -11.27
N SER A 27 -63.85 -42.28 -11.85
CA SER A 27 -62.41 -42.53 -11.87
C SER A 27 -61.74 -41.41 -12.67
N ILE A 28 -61.47 -40.28 -12.02
CA ILE A 28 -60.54 -39.29 -12.55
C ILE A 28 -59.15 -39.93 -12.45
N ALA A 29 -58.61 -40.27 -13.61
CA ALA A 29 -57.23 -40.66 -13.78
C ALA A 29 -56.33 -39.66 -13.03
N ALA A 30 -55.64 -40.15 -12.00
CA ALA A 30 -54.61 -39.41 -11.31
C ALA A 30 -53.41 -39.23 -12.26
N SER A 31 -53.47 -38.21 -13.11
CA SER A 31 -52.25 -37.57 -13.61
C SER A 31 -51.63 -36.85 -12.42
N GLY A 32 -50.86 -37.57 -11.61
CA GLY A 32 -50.03 -36.96 -10.58
C GLY A 32 -49.20 -35.86 -11.22
N CYS A 33 -49.35 -34.62 -10.74
CA CYS A 33 -48.65 -33.44 -11.26
C CYS A 33 -47.15 -33.71 -11.33
N ARG A 34 -46.67 -34.07 -12.53
CA ARG A 34 -45.25 -34.27 -12.79
C ARG A 34 -44.58 -32.91 -12.67
N VAL A 35 -43.67 -32.77 -11.70
CA VAL A 35 -42.86 -31.56 -11.54
C VAL A 35 -42.16 -31.27 -12.86
N SER A 36 -42.40 -30.07 -13.39
CA SER A 36 -41.84 -29.62 -14.66
C SER A 36 -40.84 -28.48 -14.45
N GLU A 37 -40.14 -28.08 -15.52
CA GLU A 37 -39.26 -26.91 -15.50
C GLU A 37 -39.98 -25.62 -15.07
N SER A 38 -41.25 -25.46 -15.44
CA SER A 38 -42.05 -24.29 -15.00
C SER A 38 -42.28 -24.28 -13.48
N ASP A 39 -42.39 -25.46 -12.86
CA ASP A 39 -42.50 -25.55 -11.40
C ASP A 39 -41.19 -25.15 -10.72
N VAL A 40 -40.06 -25.64 -11.25
CA VAL A 40 -38.71 -25.33 -10.77
C VAL A 40 -38.46 -23.81 -10.82
N LYS A 41 -38.72 -23.17 -11.96
CA LYS A 41 -38.59 -21.71 -12.12
C LYS A 41 -39.52 -20.94 -11.18
N ARG A 42 -40.78 -21.39 -11.03
CA ARG A 42 -41.73 -20.76 -10.09
C ARG A 42 -41.21 -20.79 -8.66
N TRP A 43 -40.50 -21.84 -8.24
CA TRP A 43 -40.04 -21.97 -6.86
C TRP A 43 -38.90 -21.03 -6.48
N GLU A 44 -38.16 -20.47 -7.44
CA GLU A 44 -37.08 -19.50 -7.21
C GLU A 44 -37.51 -18.31 -6.33
N THR A 45 -38.78 -17.90 -6.44
CA THR A 45 -39.33 -16.74 -5.73
C THR A 45 -40.09 -17.09 -4.45
N THR A 46 -40.23 -18.38 -4.12
CA THR A 46 -41.11 -18.83 -3.02
C THR A 46 -40.34 -19.15 -1.75
N GLN A 47 -40.91 -18.88 -0.56
CA GLN A 47 -40.24 -19.11 0.72
C GLN A 47 -39.75 -20.56 0.89
N ARG A 48 -40.61 -21.54 0.59
CA ARG A 48 -40.30 -22.99 0.63
C ARG A 48 -39.62 -23.51 -0.63
N GLY A 49 -39.31 -22.64 -1.59
CA GLY A 49 -38.65 -22.98 -2.85
C GLY A 49 -37.35 -23.76 -2.68
N PRO A 50 -36.42 -23.35 -1.80
CA PRO A 50 -35.15 -24.05 -1.62
C PRO A 50 -35.34 -25.54 -1.29
N TYR A 51 -36.21 -25.88 -0.35
CA TYR A 51 -36.48 -27.27 0.04
C TYR A 51 -37.00 -28.12 -1.12
N LYS A 52 -37.92 -27.56 -1.92
CA LYS A 52 -38.48 -28.26 -3.08
C LYS A 52 -37.42 -28.48 -4.16
N LEU A 53 -36.56 -27.48 -4.40
CA LEU A 53 -35.46 -27.59 -5.36
C LEU A 53 -34.44 -28.64 -4.92
N VAL A 54 -34.05 -28.66 -3.64
CA VAL A 54 -33.17 -29.71 -3.10
C VAL A 54 -33.79 -31.09 -3.30
N ALA A 55 -35.08 -31.25 -3.02
CA ALA A 55 -35.77 -32.53 -3.23
C ALA A 55 -35.80 -32.98 -4.70
N VAL A 56 -35.82 -32.04 -5.66
CA VAL A 56 -35.67 -32.37 -7.08
C VAL A 56 -34.25 -32.84 -7.37
N ILE A 57 -33.24 -32.11 -6.88
CA ILE A 57 -31.81 -32.43 -7.12
C ILE A 57 -31.44 -33.80 -6.56
N THR A 58 -31.86 -34.13 -5.33
CA THR A 58 -31.40 -35.33 -4.62
C THR A 58 -32.18 -36.60 -4.97
N HIS A 59 -33.41 -36.49 -5.47
CA HIS A 59 -34.24 -37.65 -5.76
C HIS A 59 -34.05 -38.13 -7.22
N ASP A 60 -33.30 -39.22 -7.39
CA ASP A 60 -33.95 -40.40 -7.94
C ASP A 60 -34.81 -40.38 -9.23
N LYS A 61 -36.10 -40.13 -9.01
CA LYS A 61 -37.17 -40.17 -10.00
C LYS A 61 -37.10 -39.07 -11.06
N TYR A 62 -36.33 -38.01 -10.82
CA TYR A 62 -36.22 -36.89 -11.75
C TYR A 62 -35.07 -37.09 -12.74
N PRO A 63 -35.26 -36.72 -14.02
CA PRO A 63 -34.20 -36.81 -15.03
C PRO A 63 -33.08 -35.80 -14.73
N LEU A 64 -31.85 -36.10 -15.14
CA LEU A 64 -30.67 -35.29 -14.84
C LEU A 64 -30.85 -33.83 -15.26
N GLU A 65 -31.48 -33.57 -16.40
CA GLU A 65 -31.72 -32.22 -16.92
C GLU A 65 -32.57 -31.38 -15.96
N LEU A 66 -33.63 -31.98 -15.39
CA LEU A 66 -34.50 -31.30 -14.43
C LEU A 66 -33.77 -31.07 -13.09
N ARG A 67 -32.86 -31.97 -12.70
CA ARG A 67 -32.03 -31.79 -11.50
C ARG A 67 -31.00 -30.68 -11.69
N THR A 68 -30.35 -30.63 -12.85
CA THR A 68 -29.43 -29.56 -13.25
C THR A 68 -30.14 -28.22 -13.25
N GLU A 69 -31.33 -28.13 -13.83
CA GLU A 69 -32.12 -26.90 -13.82
C GLU A 69 -32.58 -26.51 -12.41
N ALA A 70 -32.95 -27.47 -11.55
CA ALA A 70 -33.25 -27.19 -10.15
C ALA A 70 -32.03 -26.67 -9.37
N ALA A 71 -30.84 -27.19 -9.65
CA ALA A 71 -29.59 -26.70 -9.08
C ALA A 71 -29.26 -25.28 -9.57
N MET A 72 -29.44 -24.99 -10.86
CA MET A 72 -29.30 -23.63 -11.40
C MET A 72 -30.35 -22.67 -10.84
N SER A 73 -31.57 -23.14 -10.57
CA SER A 73 -32.59 -22.34 -9.90
C SER A 73 -32.22 -21.97 -8.47
N LEU A 74 -31.52 -22.84 -7.72
CA LEU A 74 -30.95 -22.46 -6.42
C LEU A 74 -29.94 -21.32 -6.55
N VAL A 75 -29.13 -21.29 -7.62
CA VAL A 75 -28.19 -20.18 -7.88
C VAL A 75 -28.92 -18.88 -8.22
N ARG A 76 -30.01 -18.96 -9.00
CA ARG A 76 -30.82 -17.79 -9.42
C ARG A 76 -31.66 -17.17 -8.31
N MET A 77 -31.83 -17.85 -7.18
CA MET A 77 -32.67 -17.34 -6.10
C MET A 77 -32.20 -15.97 -5.60
N PRO A 78 -33.12 -15.01 -5.40
CA PRO A 78 -32.77 -13.70 -4.88
C PRO A 78 -32.25 -13.81 -3.44
N ALA A 79 -31.36 -12.88 -3.06
CA ALA A 79 -30.88 -12.77 -1.69
C ALA A 79 -32.03 -12.42 -0.73
N ARG A 80 -32.07 -13.08 0.43
CA ARG A 80 -33.05 -12.85 1.50
C ARG A 80 -32.32 -12.33 2.73
N GLY A 81 -32.61 -11.10 3.15
CA GLY A 81 -31.88 -10.45 4.23
C GLY A 81 -30.38 -10.28 3.93
N GLY A 82 -30.02 -10.07 2.66
CA GLY A 82 -28.63 -9.99 2.21
C GLY A 82 -27.92 -11.33 1.98
N VAL A 83 -28.56 -12.46 2.31
CA VAL A 83 -27.96 -13.80 2.19
C VAL A 83 -28.53 -14.56 1.00
N ARG A 84 -27.66 -15.12 0.16
CA ARG A 84 -28.05 -16.02 -0.94
C ARG A 84 -28.31 -17.42 -0.43
N GLN A 85 -29.48 -17.62 0.17
CA GLN A 85 -29.88 -18.90 0.75
C GLN A 85 -29.82 -20.05 -0.26
N GLY A 86 -30.13 -19.82 -1.54
CA GLY A 86 -30.09 -20.89 -2.54
C GLY A 86 -28.69 -21.49 -2.73
N ILE A 87 -27.62 -20.68 -2.77
CA ILE A 87 -26.23 -21.16 -2.85
C ILE A 87 -25.87 -21.96 -1.59
N LYS A 88 -26.31 -21.50 -0.41
CA LYS A 88 -26.15 -22.23 0.84
C LYS A 88 -26.78 -23.62 0.76
N PHE A 89 -28.03 -23.73 0.30
CA PHE A 89 -28.73 -25.01 0.17
C PHE A 89 -28.09 -25.93 -0.89
N LEU A 90 -27.44 -25.36 -1.90
CA LEU A 90 -26.76 -26.12 -2.95
C LEU A 90 -25.48 -26.78 -2.44
N ILE A 91 -24.71 -26.08 -1.60
CA ILE A 91 -23.30 -26.42 -1.30
C ILE A 91 -23.06 -26.67 0.20
N GLU A 92 -23.62 -25.84 1.07
CA GLU A 92 -23.37 -25.85 2.51
C GLU A 92 -24.45 -26.60 3.30
N LYS A 93 -24.21 -26.82 4.59
CA LYS A 93 -25.23 -27.36 5.50
C LYS A 93 -26.40 -26.40 5.70
N TYR A 94 -27.61 -26.94 5.74
CA TYR A 94 -28.85 -26.21 6.00
C TYR A 94 -29.77 -26.99 6.95
N LYS A 95 -30.70 -26.30 7.61
CA LYS A 95 -31.75 -26.94 8.41
C LYS A 95 -32.96 -27.23 7.54
N ASP A 96 -33.45 -28.46 7.53
CA ASP A 96 -34.67 -28.84 6.81
C ASP A 96 -35.95 -28.31 7.49
N GLU A 97 -37.13 -28.66 6.94
CA GLU A 97 -38.42 -28.20 7.47
C GLU A 97 -38.67 -28.67 8.92
N ASP A 98 -38.01 -29.76 9.34
CA ASP A 98 -38.09 -30.34 10.68
C ASP A 98 -36.98 -29.82 11.61
N GLY A 99 -36.12 -28.91 11.12
CA GLY A 99 -35.02 -28.31 11.86
C GLY A 99 -33.76 -29.19 11.94
N VAL A 100 -33.70 -30.28 11.17
CA VAL A 100 -32.57 -31.21 11.13
C VAL A 100 -31.49 -30.68 10.19
N ASP A 101 -30.23 -30.77 10.61
CA ASP A 101 -29.10 -30.39 9.76
C ASP A 101 -28.92 -31.40 8.61
N ARG A 102 -28.91 -30.89 7.39
CA ARG A 102 -28.67 -31.60 6.14
C ARG A 102 -27.46 -31.00 5.43
N ASP A 103 -26.69 -31.84 4.73
CA ASP A 103 -25.63 -31.36 3.85
C ASP A 103 -26.21 -30.63 2.62
N GLY A 104 -25.39 -29.86 1.91
CA GLY A 104 -25.82 -29.20 0.67
C GLY A 104 -26.29 -30.20 -0.38
N ALA A 105 -27.20 -29.79 -1.26
CA ALA A 105 -27.82 -30.68 -2.25
C ALA A 105 -26.80 -31.47 -3.08
N LEU A 106 -25.69 -30.86 -3.49
CA LEU A 106 -24.65 -31.54 -4.26
C LEU A 106 -23.83 -32.52 -3.40
N VAL A 107 -23.66 -32.22 -2.11
CA VAL A 107 -22.91 -33.05 -1.17
C VAL A 107 -23.68 -34.32 -0.81
N GLN A 108 -25.02 -34.25 -0.78
CA GLN A 108 -25.90 -35.40 -0.52
C GLN A 108 -25.87 -36.47 -1.65
N LEU A 109 -25.39 -36.13 -2.84
CA LEU A 109 -25.37 -37.02 -4.00
C LEU A 109 -24.19 -38.00 -3.96
N SER A 110 -24.37 -39.15 -4.63
CA SER A 110 -23.23 -40.01 -4.99
C SER A 110 -22.23 -39.24 -5.86
N GLU A 111 -20.97 -39.66 -5.84
CA GLU A 111 -19.91 -39.01 -6.61
C GLU A 111 -20.21 -38.98 -8.11
N GLU A 112 -20.74 -40.07 -8.66
CA GLU A 112 -21.09 -40.17 -10.07
C GLU A 112 -22.23 -39.22 -10.46
N THR A 113 -23.33 -39.21 -9.69
CA THR A 113 -24.47 -38.33 -9.97
C THR A 113 -24.11 -36.87 -9.75
N ARG A 114 -23.33 -36.56 -8.70
CA ARG A 114 -22.79 -35.21 -8.47
C ARG A 114 -21.98 -34.75 -9.69
N ARG A 115 -21.06 -35.58 -10.18
CA ARG A 115 -20.22 -35.26 -11.35
C ARG A 115 -21.07 -34.96 -12.57
N GLN A 116 -22.06 -35.80 -12.88
CA GLN A 116 -22.95 -35.61 -14.04
C GLN A 116 -23.74 -34.29 -13.96
N ILE A 117 -24.30 -33.95 -12.80
CA ILE A 117 -25.04 -32.69 -12.62
C ILE A 117 -24.07 -31.50 -12.71
N VAL A 118 -22.93 -31.55 -12.03
CA VAL A 118 -21.95 -30.45 -12.03
C VAL A 118 -21.37 -30.20 -13.42
N ASP A 119 -21.07 -31.25 -14.19
CA ASP A 119 -20.57 -31.14 -15.56
C ASP A 119 -21.61 -30.51 -16.51
N GLN A 120 -22.91 -30.65 -16.23
CA GLN A 120 -23.98 -29.93 -16.96
C GLN A 120 -24.22 -28.51 -16.45
N MET A 121 -24.00 -28.24 -15.15
CA MET A 121 -24.15 -26.91 -14.57
C MET A 121 -23.07 -25.94 -15.04
N VAL A 122 -21.82 -26.39 -15.11
CA VAL A 122 -20.67 -25.51 -15.35
C VAL A 122 -20.75 -24.73 -16.67
N PRO A 123 -21.11 -25.32 -17.82
CA PRO A 123 -21.32 -24.56 -19.05
C PRO A 123 -22.36 -23.43 -18.90
N LEU A 124 -23.44 -23.67 -18.12
CA LEU A 124 -24.45 -22.66 -17.85
C LEU A 124 -23.92 -21.55 -16.93
N LEU A 125 -23.14 -21.91 -15.91
CA LEU A 125 -22.44 -20.92 -15.05
C LEU A 125 -21.49 -20.06 -15.88
N VAL A 126 -20.68 -20.67 -16.73
CA VAL A 126 -19.73 -19.97 -17.61
C VAL A 126 -20.45 -18.98 -18.53
N GLU A 127 -21.58 -19.37 -19.13
CA GLU A 127 -22.38 -18.47 -19.97
C GLU A 127 -22.88 -17.25 -19.19
N GLN A 128 -23.35 -17.46 -17.95
CA GLN A 128 -23.87 -16.39 -17.10
C GLN A 128 -22.78 -15.47 -16.52
N LEU A 129 -21.50 -15.85 -16.62
CA LEU A 129 -20.36 -15.02 -16.22
C LEU A 129 -19.87 -14.09 -17.34
N LYS A 130 -20.28 -14.30 -18.58
CA LYS A 130 -19.84 -13.47 -19.73
C LYS A 130 -20.27 -12.00 -19.68
N PRO A 131 -21.47 -11.63 -19.17
CA PRO A 131 -21.89 -10.24 -19.20
C PRO A 131 -20.93 -9.32 -18.42
N PRO A 132 -20.61 -8.12 -18.96
CA PRO A 132 -19.85 -7.12 -18.22
C PRO A 132 -20.67 -6.59 -17.02
N PRO A 133 -20.03 -5.99 -16.01
CA PRO A 133 -20.79 -5.36 -14.94
C PRO A 133 -21.68 -4.24 -15.49
N PRO A 134 -22.83 -3.97 -14.85
CA PRO A 134 -23.72 -2.91 -15.28
C PRO A 134 -23.03 -1.55 -15.14
N ALA A 135 -23.22 -0.69 -16.14
CA ALA A 135 -22.70 0.67 -16.09
C ALA A 135 -23.29 1.44 -14.90
N ARG A 136 -22.48 2.32 -14.30
CA ARG A 136 -22.94 3.24 -13.25
C ARG A 136 -24.06 4.13 -13.79
N THR A 137 -25.06 4.41 -12.96
CA THR A 137 -26.11 5.38 -13.30
C THR A 137 -25.52 6.80 -13.36
N PRO A 138 -26.22 7.79 -13.96
CA PRO A 138 -25.77 9.18 -13.98
C PRO A 138 -25.46 9.75 -12.58
N GLU A 139 -26.12 9.24 -11.54
CA GLU A 139 -25.93 9.61 -10.14
C GLU A 139 -24.74 8.88 -9.47
N GLY A 140 -23.98 8.09 -10.23
CA GLY A 140 -22.80 7.35 -9.75
C GLY A 140 -23.10 6.03 -9.03
N ARG A 141 -24.38 5.62 -8.94
CA ARG A 141 -24.78 4.37 -8.30
C ARG A 141 -24.48 3.17 -9.19
N LEU A 142 -23.90 2.10 -8.65
CA LEU A 142 -23.73 0.84 -9.36
C LEU A 142 -25.03 0.02 -9.28
N PRO A 143 -25.68 -0.33 -10.40
CA PRO A 143 -26.82 -1.24 -10.38
C PRO A 143 -26.42 -2.65 -9.90
N PRO A 144 -27.39 -3.49 -9.49
CA PRO A 144 -27.10 -4.87 -9.11
C PRO A 144 -26.44 -5.64 -10.27
N ASP A 145 -25.23 -6.14 -10.05
CA ASP A 145 -24.57 -7.05 -10.99
C ASP A 145 -25.20 -8.46 -10.89
N LEU A 146 -26.00 -8.82 -11.89
CA LEU A 146 -26.73 -10.08 -11.95
C LEU A 146 -25.84 -11.31 -12.16
N THR A 147 -24.55 -11.11 -12.48
CA THR A 147 -23.59 -12.20 -12.66
C THR A 147 -23.03 -12.72 -11.31
N VAL A 148 -23.16 -11.94 -10.24
CA VAL A 148 -22.59 -12.26 -8.91
C VAL A 148 -23.05 -13.61 -8.33
N PRO A 149 -24.34 -14.00 -8.38
CA PRO A 149 -24.76 -15.30 -7.85
C PRO A 149 -24.07 -16.47 -8.54
N TYR A 150 -23.89 -16.40 -9.87
CA TYR A 150 -23.22 -17.44 -10.65
C TYR A 150 -21.73 -17.51 -10.33
N LYS A 151 -21.10 -16.35 -10.13
CA LYS A 151 -19.72 -16.26 -9.65
C LYS A 151 -19.56 -16.91 -8.28
N ASP A 152 -20.41 -16.54 -7.32
CA ASP A 152 -20.35 -17.05 -5.95
C ASP A 152 -20.58 -18.58 -5.92
N ALA A 153 -21.56 -19.08 -6.68
CA ALA A 153 -21.81 -20.52 -6.77
C ALA A 153 -20.64 -21.27 -7.42
N GLY A 154 -20.16 -20.79 -8.57
CA GLY A 154 -19.02 -21.40 -9.27
C GLY A 154 -17.76 -21.42 -8.41
N PHE A 155 -17.44 -20.31 -7.75
CA PHE A 155 -16.29 -20.25 -6.86
C PHE A 155 -16.45 -21.17 -5.64
N ALA A 156 -17.61 -21.16 -4.98
CA ALA A 156 -17.89 -22.06 -3.86
C ALA A 156 -17.77 -23.54 -4.24
N MET A 157 -18.24 -23.94 -5.42
CA MET A 157 -18.08 -25.30 -5.92
C MET A 157 -16.62 -25.69 -6.16
N LEU A 158 -15.77 -24.74 -6.56
CA LEU A 158 -14.34 -24.97 -6.77
C LEU A 158 -13.55 -25.11 -5.47
N ILE A 159 -13.88 -24.33 -4.44
CA ILE A 159 -13.12 -24.27 -3.19
C ILE A 159 -13.66 -25.17 -2.09
N HIS A 160 -14.80 -25.83 -2.31
CA HIS A 160 -15.38 -26.79 -1.38
C HIS A 160 -14.41 -27.96 -1.14
N GLU A 161 -14.44 -28.52 0.08
CA GLU A 161 -13.65 -29.70 0.45
C GLU A 161 -14.59 -30.85 0.86
N PRO A 162 -14.60 -31.99 0.14
CA PRO A 162 -13.85 -32.27 -1.08
C PRO A 162 -14.38 -31.47 -2.30
N PRO A 163 -13.56 -31.21 -3.33
CA PRO A 163 -13.98 -30.43 -4.50
C PRO A 163 -15.25 -30.97 -5.16
N LEU A 164 -16.24 -30.10 -5.37
CA LEU A 164 -17.50 -30.49 -6.04
C LEU A 164 -17.33 -30.57 -7.56
N VAL A 165 -16.40 -29.80 -8.12
CA VAL A 165 -16.00 -29.88 -9.53
C VAL A 165 -14.82 -30.84 -9.66
N SER A 166 -15.12 -32.12 -9.92
CA SER A 166 -14.12 -33.19 -9.96
C SER A 166 -13.50 -33.43 -11.35
N ASN A 167 -14.18 -33.02 -12.42
CA ASN A 167 -13.66 -33.13 -13.78
C ASN A 167 -12.66 -32.00 -14.07
N GLU A 168 -11.43 -32.35 -14.45
CA GLU A 168 -10.36 -31.38 -14.68
C GLU A 168 -10.63 -30.42 -15.84
N GLN A 169 -11.28 -30.87 -16.93
CA GLN A 169 -11.66 -29.98 -18.03
C GLN A 169 -12.74 -28.98 -17.58
N THR A 170 -13.75 -29.46 -16.87
CA THR A 170 -14.82 -28.63 -16.31
C THR A 170 -14.25 -27.59 -15.32
N LYS A 171 -13.33 -28.03 -14.45
CA LYS A 171 -12.63 -27.20 -13.48
C LYS A 171 -11.78 -26.12 -14.15
N ALA A 172 -11.04 -26.46 -15.20
CA ALA A 172 -10.26 -25.50 -15.98
C ALA A 172 -11.17 -24.43 -16.61
N SER A 173 -12.23 -24.85 -17.31
CA SER A 173 -13.20 -23.92 -17.94
C SER A 173 -13.84 -22.97 -16.93
N LEU A 174 -14.22 -23.47 -15.74
CA LEU A 174 -14.81 -22.62 -14.71
C LEU A 174 -13.79 -21.64 -14.10
N LYS A 175 -12.55 -22.09 -13.85
CA LYS A 175 -11.48 -21.20 -13.40
C LYS A 175 -11.21 -20.09 -14.41
N ASP A 176 -11.12 -20.42 -15.69
CA ASP A 176 -10.90 -19.44 -16.76
C ASP A 176 -12.03 -18.42 -16.84
N ALA A 177 -13.29 -18.87 -16.73
CA ALA A 177 -14.44 -17.98 -16.70
C ALA A 177 -14.45 -17.06 -15.47
N LEU A 178 -14.10 -17.56 -14.28
CA LEU A 178 -14.01 -16.75 -13.07
C LEU A 178 -12.85 -15.74 -13.12
N MET A 179 -11.71 -16.13 -13.71
CA MET A 179 -10.61 -15.19 -13.99
C MET A 179 -11.06 -14.11 -14.95
N HIS A 180 -11.66 -14.47 -16.08
CA HIS A 180 -12.17 -13.50 -17.06
C HIS A 180 -13.24 -12.58 -16.45
N TRP A 181 -14.11 -13.11 -15.60
CA TRP A 181 -15.08 -12.33 -14.85
C TRP A 181 -14.41 -11.33 -13.90
N ALA A 182 -13.41 -11.77 -13.12
CA ALA A 182 -12.68 -10.88 -12.22
C ALA A 182 -11.98 -9.73 -12.93
N GLN A 183 -11.50 -10.03 -14.13
CA GLN A 183 -10.74 -9.18 -15.00
C GLN A 183 -11.62 -8.15 -15.74
N THR A 184 -12.85 -8.55 -16.09
CA THR A 184 -13.82 -7.69 -16.77
C THR A 184 -14.51 -6.78 -15.75
N GLY A 185 -14.18 -5.49 -15.78
CA GLY A 185 -14.75 -4.50 -14.86
C GLY A 185 -14.30 -4.67 -13.41
N PHE A 186 -13.02 -4.99 -13.24
CA PHE A 186 -12.33 -5.11 -11.95
C PHE A 186 -12.69 -3.99 -10.96
N GLU A 187 -12.66 -2.73 -11.40
CA GLU A 187 -12.88 -1.55 -10.54
C GLU A 187 -14.29 -1.52 -9.92
N ASP A 188 -15.31 -1.90 -10.69
CA ASP A 188 -16.69 -1.94 -10.19
C ASP A 188 -16.93 -3.18 -9.32
N ARG A 189 -16.30 -4.30 -9.68
CA ARG A 189 -16.47 -5.58 -8.97
C ARG A 189 -15.68 -5.66 -7.67
N VAL A 190 -14.55 -4.98 -7.53
CA VAL A 190 -13.73 -5.06 -6.31
C VAL A 190 -14.44 -4.45 -5.09
N GLU A 191 -15.34 -3.50 -5.31
CA GLU A 191 -16.10 -2.81 -4.25
C GLU A 191 -17.53 -3.32 -4.08
N ASN A 192 -17.94 -4.30 -4.90
CA ASN A 192 -19.32 -4.78 -4.88
C ASN A 192 -19.57 -5.63 -3.64
N GLY A 193 -20.13 -5.01 -2.60
CA GLY A 193 -20.49 -5.65 -1.33
C GLY A 193 -21.64 -6.67 -1.43
N ALA A 194 -22.28 -6.83 -2.58
CA ALA A 194 -23.28 -7.88 -2.77
C ALA A 194 -22.65 -9.28 -2.91
N GLN A 195 -21.33 -9.40 -3.01
CA GLN A 195 -20.64 -10.67 -3.19
C GLN A 195 -20.56 -11.47 -1.89
N GLN A 196 -20.87 -12.77 -1.94
CA GLN A 196 -20.61 -13.68 -0.81
C GLN A 196 -19.12 -13.96 -0.65
N TYR A 197 -18.41 -14.14 -1.77
CA TYR A 197 -16.96 -14.28 -1.81
C TYR A 197 -16.34 -13.06 -2.49
N GLY A 198 -15.50 -12.29 -1.78
CA GLY A 198 -14.92 -11.07 -2.33
C GLY A 198 -14.05 -11.32 -3.56
N LEU A 199 -14.00 -10.36 -4.49
CA LEU A 199 -13.19 -10.45 -5.71
C LEU A 199 -11.71 -10.76 -5.39
N GLU A 200 -11.12 -10.03 -4.44
CA GLU A 200 -9.72 -10.22 -4.05
C GLU A 200 -9.46 -11.59 -3.43
N GLN A 201 -10.41 -12.10 -2.62
CA GLN A 201 -10.34 -13.44 -2.06
C GLN A 201 -10.31 -14.48 -3.19
N MET A 202 -11.21 -14.35 -4.17
CA MET A 202 -11.27 -15.24 -5.31
C MET A 202 -9.96 -15.21 -6.11
N MET A 203 -9.45 -14.03 -6.45
CA MET A 203 -8.20 -13.90 -7.22
C MET A 203 -7.02 -14.51 -6.47
N ARG A 204 -6.91 -14.32 -5.16
CA ARG A 204 -5.87 -14.95 -4.33
C ARG A 204 -5.94 -16.47 -4.34
N THR A 205 -7.15 -17.03 -4.31
CA THR A 205 -7.35 -18.48 -4.43
C THR A 205 -7.02 -19.01 -5.83
N LEU A 206 -7.31 -18.24 -6.88
CA LEU A 206 -7.01 -18.61 -8.27
C LEU A 206 -5.53 -18.43 -8.65
N GLY A 207 -4.78 -17.61 -7.89
CA GLY A 207 -3.34 -17.43 -8.04
C GLY A 207 -2.95 -16.46 -9.15
N SER A 208 -1.69 -16.55 -9.59
CA SER A 208 -1.04 -15.54 -10.45
C SER A 208 -1.72 -15.32 -11.81
N ALA A 209 -2.28 -16.37 -12.40
CA ALA A 209 -2.99 -16.27 -13.67
C ALA A 209 -4.15 -15.26 -13.63
N SER A 210 -4.79 -15.09 -12.45
CA SER A 210 -5.93 -14.18 -12.29
C SER A 210 -5.55 -12.71 -12.43
N VAL A 211 -4.30 -12.32 -12.15
CA VAL A 211 -3.86 -10.91 -12.14
C VAL A 211 -3.11 -10.49 -13.40
N LYS A 212 -2.87 -11.39 -14.35
CA LYS A 212 -2.02 -11.14 -15.53
C LYS A 212 -2.44 -9.97 -16.40
N ILE A 213 -3.73 -9.68 -16.50
CA ILE A 213 -4.21 -8.56 -17.33
C ILE A 213 -4.30 -7.23 -16.58
N LEU A 214 -4.23 -7.25 -15.25
CA LEU A 214 -4.42 -6.04 -14.45
C LEU A 214 -3.44 -4.91 -14.79
N PRO A 215 -2.18 -5.17 -15.20
CA PRO A 215 -1.30 -4.09 -15.68
C PRO A 215 -1.91 -3.30 -16.85
N GLY A 216 -2.62 -3.96 -17.75
CA GLY A 216 -3.27 -3.33 -18.90
C GLY A 216 -4.48 -2.46 -18.55
N LEU A 217 -4.96 -2.53 -17.31
CA LEU A 217 -6.04 -1.66 -16.82
C LEU A 217 -5.52 -0.30 -16.35
N VAL A 218 -4.20 -0.13 -16.19
CA VAL A 218 -3.58 1.09 -15.65
C VAL A 218 -3.51 2.19 -16.71
N ASN A 219 -4.20 3.30 -16.47
CA ASN A 219 -4.31 4.51 -17.30
C ASN A 219 -4.71 5.73 -16.45
N GLU A 220 -4.86 6.91 -17.05
CA GLU A 220 -5.19 8.15 -16.30
C GLU A 220 -6.54 8.15 -15.57
N ASN A 221 -7.46 7.27 -15.95
CA ASN A 221 -8.79 7.14 -15.37
C ASN A 221 -8.91 5.96 -14.40
N THR A 222 -7.85 5.17 -14.22
CA THR A 222 -7.87 3.99 -13.35
C THR A 222 -8.23 4.37 -11.93
N ALA A 223 -9.32 3.81 -11.44
CA ALA A 223 -9.63 3.82 -10.03
C ALA A 223 -8.89 2.67 -9.33
N ARG A 224 -8.58 2.83 -8.04
CA ARG A 224 -8.04 1.75 -7.20
C ARG A 224 -6.70 1.17 -7.67
N LEU A 225 -5.82 2.02 -8.20
CA LEU A 225 -4.44 1.66 -8.54
C LEU A 225 -3.71 0.96 -7.37
N ASP A 226 -4.00 1.37 -6.13
CA ASP A 226 -3.47 0.78 -4.91
C ASP A 226 -3.87 -0.70 -4.74
N ARG A 227 -5.09 -1.08 -5.11
CA ARG A 227 -5.62 -2.45 -5.04
C ARG A 227 -5.01 -3.32 -6.14
N ILE A 228 -4.92 -2.79 -7.36
CA ILE A 228 -4.21 -3.44 -8.48
C ILE A 228 -2.77 -3.77 -8.08
N ALA A 229 -2.04 -2.77 -7.58
CA ALA A 229 -0.65 -2.95 -7.14
C ALA A 229 -0.53 -3.93 -5.96
N SER A 230 -1.50 -3.96 -5.05
CA SER A 230 -1.48 -4.91 -3.93
C SER A 230 -1.70 -6.34 -4.38
N LEU A 231 -2.68 -6.59 -5.25
CA LEU A 231 -2.92 -7.94 -5.78
C LEU A 231 -1.71 -8.46 -6.58
N ILE A 232 -1.15 -7.64 -7.48
CA ILE A 232 0.01 -8.07 -8.27
C ILE A 232 1.24 -8.28 -7.38
N LYS A 233 1.44 -7.47 -6.35
CA LYS A 233 2.51 -7.72 -5.37
C LYS A 233 2.34 -9.09 -4.70
N ASP A 234 1.13 -9.39 -4.24
CA ASP A 234 0.88 -10.54 -3.38
C ASP A 234 0.83 -11.86 -4.15
N ILE A 235 0.29 -11.87 -5.37
CA ILE A 235 0.07 -13.10 -6.15
C ILE A 235 0.58 -13.06 -7.59
N GLY A 236 1.07 -11.92 -8.09
CA GLY A 236 1.60 -11.81 -9.46
C GLY A 236 2.95 -12.51 -9.64
N ASP A 237 3.16 -13.09 -10.82
CA ASP A 237 4.47 -13.57 -11.24
C ASP A 237 5.41 -12.42 -11.64
N GLU A 238 6.72 -12.69 -11.75
CA GLU A 238 7.71 -11.66 -12.10
C GLU A 238 7.42 -10.94 -13.43
N PRO A 239 6.99 -11.62 -14.51
CA PRO A 239 6.53 -10.95 -15.72
C PRO A 239 5.38 -9.97 -15.47
N THR A 240 4.37 -10.36 -14.69
CA THR A 240 3.23 -9.48 -14.38
C THR A 240 3.66 -8.26 -13.56
N LYS A 241 4.56 -8.44 -12.58
CA LYS A 241 5.14 -7.33 -11.80
C LYS A 241 5.93 -6.36 -12.69
N LEU A 242 6.70 -6.89 -13.63
CA LEU A 242 7.45 -6.08 -14.60
C LEU A 242 6.50 -5.29 -15.51
N GLU A 243 5.43 -5.91 -16.03
CA GLU A 243 4.46 -5.20 -16.86
C GLU A 243 3.72 -4.10 -16.09
N LEU A 244 3.36 -4.34 -14.82
CA LEU A 244 2.81 -3.27 -13.98
C LEU A 244 3.82 -2.15 -13.75
N SER A 245 5.08 -2.49 -13.52
CA SER A 245 6.16 -1.51 -13.36
C SER A 245 6.29 -0.60 -14.59
N LYS A 246 6.21 -1.17 -15.80
CA LYS A 246 6.18 -0.41 -17.06
C LYS A 246 4.92 0.45 -17.19
N ALA A 247 3.75 -0.10 -16.91
CA ALA A 247 2.48 0.63 -16.98
C ALA A 247 2.44 1.84 -16.03
N LEU A 248 2.99 1.69 -14.82
CA LEU A 248 3.14 2.79 -13.86
C LEU A 248 4.06 3.90 -14.38
N VAL A 249 5.14 3.54 -15.08
CA VAL A 249 6.04 4.52 -15.73
C VAL A 249 5.31 5.30 -16.82
N VAL A 250 4.58 4.61 -17.69
CA VAL A 250 3.77 5.24 -18.74
C VAL A 250 2.75 6.21 -18.14
N LEU A 251 2.09 5.81 -17.05
CA LEU A 251 1.15 6.67 -16.33
C LEU A 251 1.82 7.91 -15.71
N ALA A 252 3.01 7.74 -15.12
CA ALA A 252 3.76 8.85 -14.54
C ALA A 252 4.20 9.88 -15.59
N ASP A 253 4.66 9.39 -16.75
CA ASP A 253 5.03 10.23 -17.89
C ASP A 253 3.80 10.95 -18.47
N LYS A 254 2.65 10.27 -18.54
CA LYS A 254 1.37 10.87 -18.96
C LYS A 254 0.97 12.03 -18.06
N TYR A 255 1.06 11.90 -16.73
CA TYR A 255 0.77 13.00 -15.81
C TYR A 255 1.75 14.16 -15.93
N SER A 256 2.93 13.94 -16.51
CA SER A 256 3.92 14.98 -16.79
C SER A 256 3.81 15.56 -18.22
N SER A 257 2.87 15.08 -19.03
CA SER A 257 2.74 15.48 -20.43
C SER A 257 2.01 16.81 -20.58
N LYS A 258 2.34 17.55 -21.65
CA LYS A 258 1.71 18.84 -21.96
C LYS A 258 0.21 18.66 -22.20
N GLU A 259 -0.17 17.61 -22.92
CA GLU A 259 -1.55 17.30 -23.26
C GLU A 259 -2.40 17.04 -22.01
N TRP A 260 -1.85 16.34 -21.01
CA TRP A 260 -2.56 16.10 -19.76
C TRP A 260 -2.73 17.40 -18.96
N LEU A 261 -1.69 18.23 -18.87
CA LEU A 261 -1.73 19.52 -18.17
C LEU A 261 -2.76 20.48 -18.78
N GLU A 262 -2.83 20.56 -20.11
CA GLU A 262 -3.82 21.37 -20.83
C GLU A 262 -5.24 20.84 -20.59
N ALA A 263 -5.44 19.52 -20.65
CA ALA A 263 -6.73 18.91 -20.36
C ALA A 263 -7.21 19.18 -18.93
N GLN A 264 -6.32 19.06 -17.94
CA GLN A 264 -6.65 19.38 -16.54
C GLN A 264 -6.92 20.87 -16.32
N THR A 265 -6.20 21.75 -17.01
CA THR A 265 -6.45 23.20 -16.95
C THR A 265 -7.89 23.51 -17.38
N LYS A 266 -8.37 22.87 -18.45
CA LYS A 266 -9.77 23.00 -18.88
C LYS A 266 -10.75 22.54 -17.81
N VAL A 267 -10.53 21.35 -17.23
CA VAL A 267 -11.37 20.78 -16.17
C VAL A 267 -11.43 21.71 -14.95
N VAL A 268 -10.28 22.24 -14.52
CA VAL A 268 -10.19 23.17 -13.39
C VAL A 268 -10.92 24.48 -13.68
N LYS A 269 -10.75 25.07 -14.87
CA LYS A 269 -11.47 26.29 -15.27
C LYS A 269 -13.00 26.07 -15.28
N GLU A 270 -13.46 24.94 -15.80
CA GLU A 270 -14.88 24.57 -15.79
C GLU A 270 -15.42 24.35 -14.37
N HIS A 271 -14.64 23.69 -13.49
CA HIS A 271 -15.00 23.50 -12.10
C HIS A 271 -15.07 24.83 -11.32
N ASN A 272 -14.10 25.73 -11.53
CA ASN A 272 -14.10 27.06 -10.91
C ASN A 272 -15.32 27.88 -11.35
N ALA A 273 -15.64 27.87 -12.65
CA ALA A 273 -16.82 28.54 -13.19
C ALA A 273 -18.12 27.99 -12.58
N LYS A 274 -18.27 26.65 -12.50
CA LYS A 274 -19.45 26.01 -11.88
C LYS A 274 -19.62 26.35 -10.41
N ASN A 275 -18.54 26.60 -9.69
CA ASN A 275 -18.55 26.92 -8.26
C ASN A 275 -18.40 28.42 -7.97
N ASN A 276 -18.53 29.30 -8.97
CA ASN A 276 -18.37 30.76 -8.85
C ASN A 276 -17.02 31.20 -8.24
N VAL A 277 -15.96 30.41 -8.41
CA VAL A 277 -14.60 30.73 -7.99
C VAL A 277 -13.92 31.55 -9.10
N LYS A 278 -13.57 32.80 -8.79
CA LYS A 278 -12.79 33.66 -9.70
C LYS A 278 -11.30 33.41 -9.46
N ALA A 279 -10.69 32.59 -10.32
CA ALA A 279 -9.25 32.31 -10.29
C ALA A 279 -8.57 32.88 -11.53
N ASP A 280 -7.40 33.50 -11.36
CA ASP A 280 -6.53 33.89 -12.48
C ASP A 280 -5.74 32.68 -13.04
N ASP A 281 -5.01 32.88 -14.15
CA ASP A 281 -4.26 31.80 -14.80
C ASP A 281 -3.14 31.24 -13.91
N THR A 282 -2.54 32.04 -13.03
CA THR A 282 -1.50 31.58 -12.10
C THR A 282 -2.12 30.68 -11.02
N GLN A 283 -3.28 31.05 -10.50
CA GLN A 283 -4.03 30.27 -9.53
C GLN A 283 -4.55 28.95 -10.13
N VAL A 284 -5.03 28.98 -11.38
CA VAL A 284 -5.42 27.76 -12.10
C VAL A 284 -4.21 26.85 -12.31
N ALA A 285 -3.05 27.39 -12.72
CA ALA A 285 -1.83 26.61 -12.87
C ALA A 285 -1.40 25.95 -11.55
N ALA A 286 -1.47 26.67 -10.43
CA ALA A 286 -1.18 26.13 -9.11
C ALA A 286 -2.18 25.03 -8.68
N GLN A 287 -3.46 25.13 -9.07
CA GLN A 287 -4.45 24.07 -8.83
C GLN A 287 -4.14 22.81 -9.64
N VAL A 288 -3.78 22.95 -10.92
CA VAL A 288 -3.35 21.83 -11.77
C VAL A 288 -2.08 21.19 -11.23
N ASP A 289 -1.13 21.99 -10.78
CA ASP A 289 0.11 21.52 -10.16
C ASP A 289 -0.17 20.67 -8.91
N LYS A 290 -1.07 21.11 -8.02
CA LYS A 290 -1.50 20.31 -6.86
C LYS A 290 -2.19 19.00 -7.26
N ILE A 291 -2.99 19.00 -8.33
CA ILE A 291 -3.60 17.76 -8.84
C ILE A 291 -2.52 16.80 -9.35
N GLN A 292 -1.55 17.31 -10.12
CA GLN A 292 -0.41 16.54 -10.61
C GLN A 292 0.41 15.97 -9.45
N GLU A 293 0.69 16.79 -8.44
CA GLU A 293 1.41 16.39 -7.23
C GLU A 293 0.69 15.22 -6.55
N ARG A 294 -0.61 15.35 -6.29
CA ARG A 294 -1.40 14.29 -5.65
C ARG A 294 -1.35 12.99 -6.46
N ARG A 295 -1.59 13.07 -7.78
CA ARG A 295 -1.57 11.90 -8.68
C ARG A 295 -0.21 11.19 -8.65
N LEU A 296 0.89 11.93 -8.69
CA LEU A 296 2.22 11.33 -8.64
C LEU A 296 2.56 10.80 -7.25
N THR A 297 2.35 11.59 -6.20
CA THR A 297 2.92 11.33 -4.87
C THR A 297 2.05 10.46 -3.97
N GLU A 298 0.72 10.49 -4.15
CA GLU A 298 -0.23 9.71 -3.35
C GLU A 298 -0.71 8.44 -4.06
N GLU A 299 -0.60 8.37 -5.39
CA GLU A 299 -1.10 7.22 -6.17
C GLU A 299 0.05 6.47 -6.86
N VAL A 300 0.79 7.13 -7.76
CA VAL A 300 1.78 6.45 -8.62
C VAL A 300 3.05 6.06 -7.86
N PHE A 301 3.66 6.95 -7.08
CA PHE A 301 4.89 6.65 -6.34
C PHE A 301 4.68 5.54 -5.29
N PRO A 302 3.57 5.52 -4.52
CA PRO A 302 3.28 4.40 -3.63
C PRO A 302 3.08 3.07 -4.38
N ALA A 303 2.42 3.08 -5.54
CA ALA A 303 2.29 1.89 -6.38
C ALA A 303 3.66 1.41 -6.91
N MET A 304 4.51 2.33 -7.37
CA MET A 304 5.89 2.05 -7.79
C MET A 304 6.72 1.47 -6.65
N LYS A 305 6.66 2.05 -5.44
CA LYS A 305 7.31 1.53 -4.23
C LYS A 305 6.83 0.12 -3.89
N LYS A 306 5.52 -0.12 -4.04
CA LYS A 306 4.89 -1.40 -3.68
C LYS A 306 5.34 -2.53 -4.60
N ILE A 307 5.43 -2.27 -5.91
CA ILE A 307 5.82 -3.26 -6.92
C ILE A 307 7.33 -3.42 -7.02
N ALA A 308 8.08 -2.32 -6.83
CA ALA A 308 9.54 -2.32 -6.86
C ALA A 308 10.16 -2.90 -8.15
N GLY A 309 9.42 -2.86 -9.27
CA GLY A 309 9.92 -3.37 -10.55
C GLY A 309 11.00 -2.46 -11.14
N ARG A 310 11.88 -3.06 -11.95
CA ARG A 310 13.08 -2.39 -12.49
C ARG A 310 12.76 -1.07 -13.20
N SER A 311 11.73 -1.04 -14.04
CA SER A 311 11.33 0.16 -14.78
C SER A 311 10.93 1.31 -13.84
N SER A 312 10.22 1.00 -12.75
CA SER A 312 9.83 1.99 -11.74
C SER A 312 11.02 2.51 -10.97
N VAL A 313 11.95 1.64 -10.56
CA VAL A 313 13.20 2.04 -9.88
C VAL A 313 14.02 2.99 -10.74
N GLU A 314 14.24 2.64 -12.01
CA GLU A 314 14.99 3.48 -12.95
C GLU A 314 14.34 4.84 -13.17
N TRP A 315 13.02 4.84 -13.33
CA TRP A 315 12.27 6.07 -13.52
C TRP A 315 12.33 6.97 -12.28
N LEU A 316 12.20 6.43 -11.07
CA LEU A 316 12.28 7.20 -9.82
C LEU A 316 13.68 7.81 -9.61
N ILE A 317 14.75 7.07 -9.92
CA ILE A 317 16.12 7.61 -9.90
C ILE A 317 16.27 8.74 -10.92
N LYS A 318 15.79 8.55 -12.15
CA LYS A 318 15.82 9.60 -13.20
C LYS A 318 15.03 10.84 -12.77
N TYR A 319 13.81 10.66 -12.27
CA TYR A 319 12.93 11.75 -11.85
C TYR A 319 13.52 12.55 -10.69
N SER A 320 14.14 11.88 -9.72
CA SER A 320 14.78 12.55 -8.58
C SER A 320 16.05 13.33 -8.95
N GLY A 321 16.73 12.95 -10.04
CA GLY A 321 17.88 13.68 -10.57
C GLY A 321 17.53 14.88 -11.45
N ASP A 322 16.29 15.03 -11.89
CA ASP A 322 15.88 16.09 -12.82
C ASP A 322 15.66 17.43 -12.08
N ALA A 323 16.56 18.40 -12.33
CA ALA A 323 16.50 19.73 -11.73
C ALA A 323 15.26 20.54 -12.17
N GLY A 324 14.60 20.16 -13.27
CA GLY A 324 13.34 20.76 -13.72
C GLY A 324 12.12 20.31 -12.90
N LYS A 325 12.26 19.36 -11.97
CA LYS A 325 11.17 18.88 -11.12
C LYS A 325 11.17 19.54 -9.74
N PRO A 326 9.99 19.77 -9.13
CA PRO A 326 9.89 20.33 -7.77
C PRO A 326 10.66 19.53 -6.74
N ALA A 327 11.34 20.21 -5.82
CA ALA A 327 12.22 19.61 -4.80
C ALA A 327 11.49 18.56 -3.95
N GLU A 328 10.29 18.86 -3.46
CA GLU A 328 9.51 17.91 -2.65
C GLU A 328 9.10 16.65 -3.44
N ARG A 329 8.78 16.77 -4.73
CA ARG A 329 8.48 15.59 -5.57
C ARG A 329 9.72 14.75 -5.82
N ARG A 330 10.88 15.37 -6.05
CA ARG A 330 12.16 14.66 -6.20
C ARG A 330 12.53 13.89 -4.92
N LYS A 331 12.33 14.51 -3.76
CA LYS A 331 12.49 13.87 -2.44
C LYS A 331 11.53 12.69 -2.24
N LEU A 332 10.26 12.83 -2.59
CA LEU A 332 9.28 11.74 -2.48
C LEU A 332 9.58 10.60 -3.47
N ALA A 333 10.11 10.90 -4.66
CA ALA A 333 10.59 9.88 -5.58
C ALA A 333 11.76 9.07 -4.98
N LEU A 334 12.72 9.74 -4.31
CA LEU A 334 13.77 9.06 -3.54
C LEU A 334 13.21 8.25 -2.38
N ALA A 335 12.14 8.71 -1.71
CA ALA A 335 11.47 7.95 -0.65
C ALA A 335 10.76 6.69 -1.17
N ALA A 336 10.30 6.70 -2.42
CA ALA A 336 9.69 5.54 -3.08
C ALA A 336 10.68 4.43 -3.44
N LEU A 337 11.99 4.74 -3.49
CA LEU A 337 13.07 3.77 -3.73
C LEU A 337 13.50 2.99 -2.48
N GLU A 338 13.09 3.44 -1.29
CA GLU A 338 13.52 2.84 -0.02
C GLU A 338 13.27 1.34 0.06
N GLY A 339 14.34 0.57 0.31
CA GLY A 339 14.31 -0.88 0.45
C GLY A 339 14.18 -1.65 -0.87
N ASN A 340 14.13 -0.94 -2.01
CA ASN A 340 13.82 -1.50 -3.32
C ASN A 340 14.98 -1.39 -4.32
N LEU A 341 16.14 -0.88 -3.88
CA LEU A 341 17.32 -0.79 -4.73
C LEU A 341 17.98 -2.16 -4.88
N ASP A 342 18.42 -2.48 -6.11
CA ASP A 342 19.22 -3.67 -6.36
C ASP A 342 20.64 -3.45 -5.82
N LYS A 343 20.95 -4.09 -4.69
CA LYS A 343 22.24 -3.98 -4.00
C LYS A 343 23.43 -4.50 -4.82
N ASN A 344 23.17 -5.18 -5.93
CA ASN A 344 24.19 -5.65 -6.86
C ASN A 344 24.36 -4.73 -8.09
N ASN A 345 23.54 -3.69 -8.22
CA ASN A 345 23.57 -2.78 -9.36
C ASN A 345 24.41 -1.52 -9.05
N LYS A 346 25.65 -1.51 -9.54
CA LYS A 346 26.56 -0.36 -9.37
C LYS A 346 26.09 0.88 -10.12
N ASP A 347 25.38 0.73 -11.24
CA ASP A 347 24.94 1.87 -12.05
C ASP A 347 23.88 2.69 -11.31
N ASP A 348 23.01 2.04 -10.52
CA ASP A 348 22.05 2.74 -9.66
C ASP A 348 22.78 3.56 -8.59
N LEU A 349 23.81 2.98 -7.96
CA LEU A 349 24.65 3.71 -7.01
C LEU A 349 25.31 4.92 -7.66
N GLU A 350 25.85 4.80 -8.88
CA GLU A 350 26.44 5.94 -9.60
C GLU A 350 25.41 7.04 -9.86
N ARG A 351 24.21 6.67 -10.30
CA ARG A 351 23.13 7.63 -10.59
C ARG A 351 22.68 8.34 -9.31
N ILE A 352 22.51 7.62 -8.21
CA ILE A 352 22.14 8.22 -6.91
C ILE A 352 23.27 9.10 -6.37
N PHE A 353 24.52 8.67 -6.49
CA PHE A 353 25.68 9.48 -6.11
C PHE A 353 25.77 10.78 -6.92
N ALA A 354 25.42 10.75 -8.22
CA ALA A 354 25.33 11.94 -9.04
C ALA A 354 24.31 12.96 -8.51
N ILE A 355 23.19 12.50 -7.94
CA ILE A 355 22.21 13.37 -7.28
C ILE A 355 22.80 13.95 -5.99
N ALA A 356 23.41 13.10 -5.15
CA ALA A 356 23.94 13.50 -3.84
C ALA A 356 25.06 14.55 -3.95
N LYS A 357 25.98 14.39 -4.91
CA LYS A 357 27.12 15.30 -5.10
C LYS A 357 26.78 16.59 -5.86
N ASN A 358 25.60 16.69 -6.47
CA ASN A 358 25.24 17.85 -7.27
C ASN A 358 24.98 19.07 -6.38
N ASN A 359 25.79 20.12 -6.55
CA ASN A 359 25.68 21.36 -5.76
C ASN A 359 24.38 22.13 -6.02
N ASP A 360 23.73 21.93 -7.17
CA ASP A 360 22.48 22.60 -7.52
C ASP A 360 21.25 21.85 -7.00
N SER A 361 21.43 20.64 -6.45
CA SER A 361 20.34 19.91 -5.82
C SER A 361 20.02 20.47 -4.43
N PRO A 362 18.75 20.73 -4.11
CA PRO A 362 18.34 21.15 -2.77
C PRO A 362 18.74 20.13 -1.70
N ASP A 363 19.03 20.62 -0.48
CA ASP A 363 19.48 19.80 0.66
C ASP A 363 18.57 18.60 0.90
N VAL A 364 17.25 18.80 0.92
CA VAL A 364 16.26 17.73 1.12
C VAL A 364 16.32 16.61 0.07
N VAL A 365 16.77 16.91 -1.16
CA VAL A 365 16.95 15.92 -2.23
C VAL A 365 18.28 15.19 -2.05
N ARG A 366 19.35 15.91 -1.70
CA ARG A 366 20.67 15.31 -1.42
C ARG A 366 20.62 14.37 -0.23
N ASP A 367 19.94 14.76 0.84
CA ASP A 367 19.72 13.92 2.01
C ASP A 367 18.98 12.63 1.66
N GLY A 368 17.95 12.74 0.81
CA GLY A 368 17.25 11.57 0.26
C GLY A 368 18.20 10.66 -0.51
N ALA A 369 19.06 11.23 -1.36
CA ALA A 369 20.03 10.47 -2.14
C ALA A 369 21.09 9.80 -1.27
N PHE A 370 21.64 10.48 -0.26
CA PHE A 370 22.57 9.88 0.71
C PHE A 370 21.93 8.70 1.46
N ARG A 371 20.68 8.83 1.93
CA ARG A 371 19.97 7.70 2.56
C ARG A 371 19.84 6.50 1.63
N ARG A 372 19.57 6.73 0.33
CA ARG A 372 19.52 5.67 -0.69
C ARG A 372 20.90 5.05 -0.96
N MET A 373 21.98 5.82 -0.94
CA MET A 373 23.34 5.27 -1.05
C MET A 373 23.67 4.30 0.09
N GLY A 374 23.20 4.60 1.31
CA GLY A 374 23.40 3.73 2.48
C GLY A 374 22.74 2.35 2.40
N GLU A 375 21.91 2.08 1.39
CA GLU A 375 21.28 0.78 1.17
C GLU A 375 22.18 -0.21 0.41
N PHE A 376 23.26 0.29 -0.23
CA PHE A 376 24.25 -0.52 -0.97
C PHE A 376 25.34 -1.09 -0.03
N PRO A 377 26.12 -2.09 -0.48
CA PRO A 377 27.27 -2.58 0.26
C PRO A 377 28.27 -1.46 0.60
N ARG A 378 28.77 -1.45 1.84
CA ARG A 378 29.66 -0.42 2.37
C ARG A 378 30.88 -0.19 1.49
N GLU A 379 31.44 -1.28 0.96
CA GLU A 379 32.63 -1.31 0.12
C GLU A 379 32.45 -0.52 -1.18
N TRP A 380 31.21 -0.27 -1.61
CA TRP A 380 30.91 0.42 -2.85
C TRP A 380 30.68 1.91 -2.65
N PHE A 381 29.94 2.29 -1.61
CA PHE A 381 29.57 3.69 -1.43
C PHE A 381 30.57 4.47 -0.58
N VAL A 382 31.25 3.86 0.42
CA VAL A 382 32.20 4.59 1.29
C VAL A 382 33.35 5.22 0.50
N PRO A 383 34.03 4.52 -0.44
CA PRO A 383 35.08 5.15 -1.24
C PRO A 383 34.58 6.36 -2.04
N LYS A 384 33.31 6.35 -2.49
CA LYS A 384 32.69 7.49 -3.18
C LYS A 384 32.46 8.66 -2.25
N LEU A 385 31.93 8.40 -1.06
CA LEU A 385 31.66 9.44 -0.07
C LEU A 385 32.96 10.15 0.37
N TYR A 386 34.09 9.44 0.47
CA TYR A 386 35.38 10.07 0.75
C TYR A 386 35.85 11.04 -0.35
N THR A 387 35.44 10.85 -1.61
CA THR A 387 35.72 11.85 -2.67
C THR A 387 35.01 13.19 -2.43
N LEU A 388 34.06 13.24 -1.50
CA LEU A 388 33.37 14.44 -1.04
C LEU A 388 34.07 15.08 0.16
N GLY A 389 35.37 14.87 0.37
CA GLY A 389 36.18 15.55 1.39
C GLY A 389 36.54 17.01 1.06
N ASP A 390 36.66 17.34 -0.23
CA ASP A 390 36.99 18.70 -0.71
C ASP A 390 35.90 19.42 -1.54
N PRO A 391 34.58 19.19 -1.34
CA PRO A 391 33.56 19.86 -2.13
C PRO A 391 33.47 21.34 -1.75
N PRO A 392 33.05 22.21 -2.68
CA PRO A 392 32.86 23.64 -2.40
C PRO A 392 31.76 23.90 -1.34
N LYS A 393 30.83 22.96 -1.13
CA LYS A 393 29.78 23.02 -0.11
C LYS A 393 30.09 22.08 1.06
N TRP A 394 30.50 22.64 2.20
CA TRP A 394 30.83 21.88 3.42
C TRP A 394 29.69 20.96 3.90
N LYS A 395 28.42 21.38 3.75
CA LYS A 395 27.23 20.57 4.12
C LYS A 395 27.20 19.21 3.40
N VAL A 396 27.74 19.13 2.17
CA VAL A 396 27.82 17.87 1.41
C VAL A 396 28.78 16.90 2.09
N ARG A 397 29.97 17.39 2.47
CA ARG A 397 30.93 16.60 3.23
C ARG A 397 30.35 16.18 4.57
N TRP A 398 29.70 17.13 5.27
CA TRP A 398 29.04 16.86 6.55
C TRP A 398 28.13 15.64 6.47
N VAL A 399 27.12 15.66 5.61
CA VAL A 399 26.16 14.55 5.49
C VAL A 399 26.82 13.27 4.96
N ALA A 400 27.73 13.38 3.98
CA ALA A 400 28.44 12.23 3.43
C ALA A 400 29.27 11.49 4.49
N PHE A 401 30.05 12.21 5.28
CA PHE A 401 30.94 11.64 6.28
C PHE A 401 30.18 11.17 7.53
N GLU A 402 29.04 11.80 7.85
CA GLU A 402 28.14 11.28 8.88
C GLU A 402 27.59 9.90 8.47
N LEU A 403 27.22 9.72 7.20
CA LEU A 403 26.81 8.42 6.66
C LEU A 403 27.96 7.40 6.67
N ILE A 404 29.19 7.81 6.37
CA ILE A 404 30.37 6.93 6.52
C ILE A 404 30.47 6.45 7.98
N LEU A 405 30.48 7.37 8.94
CA LEU A 405 30.59 7.05 10.38
C LEU A 405 29.49 6.13 10.87
N ALA A 406 28.25 6.33 10.40
CA ALA A 406 27.11 5.48 10.76
C ALA A 406 27.27 4.01 10.35
N THR A 407 28.24 3.70 9.48
CA THR A 407 28.54 2.33 9.02
C THR A 407 29.87 1.79 9.53
N MET A 408 30.56 2.55 10.39
CA MET A 408 31.88 2.21 10.91
C MET A 408 31.84 1.64 12.33
N ASN A 409 32.90 0.93 12.69
CA ASN A 409 33.21 0.56 14.07
C ASN A 409 34.42 1.35 14.61
N LEU A 410 34.69 1.23 15.91
CA LEU A 410 35.76 1.98 16.58
C LEU A 410 37.15 1.77 15.98
N LYS A 411 37.45 0.60 15.38
CA LYS A 411 38.75 0.34 14.75
C LYS A 411 38.98 1.18 13.49
N GLN A 412 37.90 1.73 12.92
CA GLN A 412 37.92 2.51 11.69
C GLN A 412 37.90 4.02 11.94
N VAL A 413 37.79 4.47 13.20
CA VAL A 413 37.91 5.88 13.55
C VAL A 413 39.22 6.50 13.04
N PRO A 414 40.38 5.82 13.09
CA PRO A 414 41.61 6.40 12.54
C PRO A 414 41.58 6.65 11.03
N GLU A 415 40.97 5.75 10.26
CA GLU A 415 40.74 5.92 8.83
C GLU A 415 39.87 7.17 8.60
N PHE A 416 38.75 7.26 9.30
CA PHE A 416 37.84 8.42 9.22
C PHE A 416 38.53 9.74 9.53
N MET A 417 39.27 9.81 10.65
CA MET A 417 39.99 11.01 11.05
C MET A 417 41.01 11.44 10.00
N GLY A 418 41.68 10.49 9.34
CA GLY A 418 42.65 10.77 8.27
C GLY A 418 42.06 11.45 7.03
N HIS A 419 40.74 11.41 6.84
CA HIS A 419 40.02 12.04 5.72
C HIS A 419 39.44 13.42 6.04
N LEU A 420 39.55 13.88 7.30
CA LEU A 420 39.01 15.18 7.69
C LEU A 420 39.89 16.35 7.22
N PRO A 421 39.31 17.57 7.07
CA PRO A 421 40.07 18.75 6.68
C PRO A 421 41.28 19.03 7.58
N LYS A 422 42.44 19.29 6.97
CA LYS A 422 43.71 19.45 7.70
C LYS A 422 43.91 20.84 8.30
N GLY A 423 43.25 21.88 7.77
CA GLY A 423 43.44 23.26 8.22
C GLY A 423 42.26 24.16 7.94
N ALA A 424 42.36 25.41 8.42
CA ALA A 424 41.28 26.41 8.41
C ALA A 424 40.92 26.96 7.02
N ALA A 425 41.69 26.61 5.99
CA ALA A 425 41.41 27.03 4.60
C ALA A 425 40.19 26.31 4.02
N THR A 426 39.85 25.12 4.53
CA THR A 426 38.68 24.37 4.09
C THR A 426 37.46 24.79 4.89
N LYS A 427 36.41 25.27 4.21
CA LYS A 427 35.13 25.64 4.85
C LYS A 427 34.56 24.46 5.64
N MET A 428 34.19 24.69 6.89
CA MET A 428 33.58 23.72 7.80
C MET A 428 32.80 24.51 8.85
N GLY A 429 31.54 24.16 9.09
CA GLY A 429 30.73 24.75 10.16
C GLY A 429 30.89 24.01 11.48
N MET A 430 30.62 24.69 12.60
CA MET A 430 30.73 24.09 13.94
C MET A 430 29.89 22.81 14.10
N THR A 431 28.74 22.73 13.42
CA THR A 431 27.86 21.55 13.45
C THR A 431 28.52 20.29 12.90
N GLU A 432 29.42 20.41 11.90
CA GLU A 432 30.06 19.26 11.26
C GLU A 432 30.86 18.39 12.25
N PRO A 433 31.87 18.91 12.98
CA PRO A 433 32.60 18.11 13.96
C PRO A 433 31.73 17.70 15.17
N LEU A 434 30.72 18.50 15.55
CA LEU A 434 29.76 18.14 16.61
C LEU A 434 28.96 16.90 16.23
N SER A 435 28.42 16.84 15.02
CA SER A 435 27.65 15.69 14.53
C SER A 435 28.51 14.44 14.45
N TYR A 436 29.73 14.55 13.91
CA TYR A 436 30.65 13.41 13.85
C TYR A 436 30.97 12.86 15.23
N ALA A 437 31.28 13.75 16.18
CA ALA A 437 31.59 13.36 17.54
C ALA A 437 30.39 12.73 18.25
N ALA A 438 29.18 13.25 18.02
CA ALA A 438 27.94 12.67 18.53
C ALA A 438 27.70 11.26 17.99
N VAL A 439 27.94 11.00 16.69
CA VAL A 439 27.84 9.65 16.12
C VAL A 439 28.81 8.68 16.82
N ILE A 440 30.07 9.07 17.01
CA ILE A 440 31.08 8.21 17.66
C ILE A 440 30.70 7.94 19.13
N ARG A 441 30.25 8.95 19.85
CA ARG A 441 29.87 8.85 21.27
C ARG A 441 28.61 8.01 21.46
N GLU A 442 27.55 8.31 20.71
CA GLU A 442 26.19 7.86 21.02
C GLU A 442 25.75 6.67 20.18
N LYS A 443 26.13 6.63 18.90
CA LYS A 443 25.57 5.66 17.94
C LYS A 443 26.51 4.50 17.61
N MET A 444 27.83 4.71 17.69
CA MET A 444 28.79 3.66 17.41
C MET A 444 28.79 2.60 18.51
N ASP A 445 29.00 1.33 18.17
CA ASP A 445 29.07 0.25 19.16
C ASP A 445 30.36 0.32 19.98
N GLY A 446 30.26 0.03 21.28
CA GLY A 446 31.38 -0.06 22.21
C GLY A 446 31.11 0.58 23.56
N GLU A 447 31.83 0.12 24.58
CA GLU A 447 31.75 0.70 25.92
C GLU A 447 32.23 2.17 25.93
N PRO A 448 31.65 3.04 26.77
CA PRO A 448 32.00 4.47 26.81
C PRO A 448 33.49 4.75 26.92
N LYS A 449 34.23 3.93 27.67
CA LYS A 449 35.68 4.05 27.80
C LYS A 449 36.41 3.76 26.49
N ALA A 450 36.02 2.71 25.76
CA ALA A 450 36.66 2.37 24.48
C ALA A 450 36.41 3.46 23.42
N LYS A 451 35.22 4.08 23.44
CA LYS A 451 34.89 5.22 22.58
C LYS A 451 35.75 6.45 22.91
N LEU A 452 35.91 6.74 24.20
CA LEU A 452 36.78 7.81 24.67
C LEU A 452 38.25 7.55 24.26
N ASP A 453 38.75 6.35 24.54
CA ASP A 453 40.13 5.94 24.22
C ASP A 453 40.43 6.04 22.71
N ALA A 454 39.43 5.79 21.85
CA ALA A 454 39.55 5.95 20.41
C ALA A 454 39.68 7.42 19.95
N ILE A 455 39.25 8.38 20.77
CA ILE A 455 39.21 9.81 20.45
C ILE A 455 40.36 10.59 21.08
N LEU A 456 40.81 10.23 22.28
CA LEU A 456 41.87 10.93 23.01
C LEU A 456 43.15 11.23 22.19
N PRO A 457 43.64 10.34 21.29
CA PRO A 457 44.82 10.62 20.49
C PRO A 457 44.69 11.86 19.58
N TYR A 458 43.47 12.23 19.22
CA TYR A 458 43.19 13.31 18.27
C TYR A 458 43.05 14.69 18.92
N LEU A 459 42.97 14.78 20.25
CA LEU A 459 42.96 16.07 20.97
C LEU A 459 44.21 16.91 20.67
N ASN A 460 45.35 16.24 20.51
CA ASN A 460 46.63 16.88 20.18
C ASN A 460 46.98 16.78 18.70
N SER A 461 46.01 16.48 17.83
CA SER A 461 46.22 16.39 16.38
C SER A 461 46.76 17.72 15.82
N LYS A 462 47.69 17.63 14.87
CA LYS A 462 48.11 18.81 14.08
C LYS A 462 47.10 19.18 13.00
N ASP A 463 46.33 18.20 12.55
CA ASP A 463 45.24 18.41 11.59
C ASP A 463 44.01 18.93 12.33
N LEU A 464 43.44 20.02 11.81
CA LEU A 464 42.36 20.78 12.45
C LEU A 464 41.07 19.96 12.61
N GLY A 465 40.63 19.27 11.55
CA GLY A 465 39.39 18.49 11.55
C GLY A 465 39.36 17.41 12.64
N PRO A 466 40.36 16.51 12.72
CA PRO A 466 40.42 15.51 13.79
C PRO A 466 40.45 16.13 15.19
N LYS A 467 41.18 17.23 15.38
CA LYS A 467 41.20 17.96 16.65
C LYS A 467 39.81 18.47 17.02
N LEU A 468 39.10 19.09 16.09
CA LEU A 468 37.76 19.62 16.32
C LEU A 468 36.76 18.53 16.65
N VAL A 469 36.76 17.39 15.93
CA VAL A 469 35.91 16.24 16.27
C VAL A 469 36.23 15.71 17.66
N ALA A 470 37.51 15.61 18.02
CA ALA A 470 37.92 15.12 19.33
C ALA A 470 37.48 16.04 20.48
N LEU A 471 37.62 17.35 20.30
CA LEU A 471 37.14 18.34 21.25
C LEU A 471 35.61 18.33 21.35
N SER A 472 34.92 18.25 20.20
CA SER A 472 33.46 18.16 20.11
C SER A 472 32.85 16.94 20.79
N TYR A 473 33.63 15.85 20.98
CA TYR A 473 33.19 14.67 21.74
C TYR A 473 32.73 15.02 23.16
N PHE A 474 33.31 16.08 23.74
CA PHE A 474 33.00 16.56 25.08
C PHE A 474 31.90 17.61 25.13
N TRP A 475 31.20 17.90 24.01
CA TRP A 475 30.14 18.93 23.96
C TRP A 475 29.04 18.74 25.02
N THR A 476 28.67 17.50 25.33
CA THR A 476 27.78 17.14 26.46
C THR A 476 28.50 16.20 27.42
N GLY A 477 29.81 16.38 27.56
CA GLY A 477 30.67 15.59 28.44
C GLY A 477 30.43 15.94 29.90
N LYS A 478 30.89 15.08 30.82
CA LYS A 478 30.74 15.33 32.25
C LYS A 478 31.79 16.36 32.70
N LYS A 479 31.48 17.15 33.72
CA LYS A 479 32.44 18.05 34.38
C LYS A 479 33.75 17.37 34.77
N ALA A 480 33.70 16.09 35.16
CA ALA A 480 34.90 15.30 35.49
C ALA A 480 35.88 15.16 34.31
N ASP A 481 35.39 15.23 33.07
CA ASP A 481 36.20 15.09 31.85
C ASP A 481 36.79 16.43 31.39
N ALA A 482 36.52 17.54 32.09
CA ALA A 482 36.97 18.88 31.68
C ALA A 482 38.51 18.99 31.60
N HIS A 483 39.23 18.17 32.37
CA HIS A 483 40.68 18.10 32.35
C HIS A 483 41.26 17.67 30.98
N TYR A 484 40.49 16.99 30.14
CA TYR A 484 40.91 16.65 28.78
C TYR A 484 40.88 17.84 27.81
N VAL A 485 39.95 18.78 28.00
CA VAL A 485 39.73 19.90 27.06
C VAL A 485 40.35 21.21 27.51
N GLN A 486 40.45 21.45 28.83
CA GLN A 486 41.02 22.67 29.41
C GLN A 486 42.42 23.04 28.89
N PRO A 487 43.36 22.10 28.66
CA PRO A 487 44.66 22.42 28.08
C PRO A 487 44.60 23.08 26.70
N HIS A 488 43.47 22.95 25.98
CA HIS A 488 43.27 23.51 24.65
C HIS A 488 42.64 24.92 24.67
N ALA A 489 42.36 25.49 25.84
CA ALA A 489 41.75 26.82 25.97
C ALA A 489 42.62 27.96 25.38
N GLU A 490 43.94 27.77 25.32
CA GLU A 490 44.89 28.71 24.73
C GLU A 490 45.35 28.33 23.31
N ASP A 491 44.67 27.36 22.66
CA ASP A 491 45.04 26.93 21.31
C ASP A 491 44.73 28.03 20.28
N SER A 492 45.78 28.64 19.74
CA SER A 492 45.69 29.75 18.78
C SER A 492 45.42 29.30 17.33
N ALA A 493 45.22 28.00 17.07
CA ALA A 493 44.87 27.52 15.75
C ALA A 493 43.56 28.17 15.28
N LEU A 494 43.57 28.73 14.06
CA LEU A 494 42.42 29.42 13.50
C LEU A 494 41.29 28.42 13.20
N LEU A 495 40.05 28.85 13.46
CA LEU A 495 38.86 28.16 12.98
C LEU A 495 38.62 28.48 11.49
N PRO A 496 37.92 27.60 10.76
CA PRO A 496 37.52 27.86 9.38
C PRO A 496 36.72 29.17 9.26
N LYS A 497 37.07 29.97 8.25
CA LYS A 497 36.30 31.19 7.93
C LYS A 497 35.14 30.83 7.00
N CYS A 498 33.98 31.40 7.28
CA CYS A 498 32.79 31.24 6.46
C CYS A 498 32.18 32.60 6.16
N GLU A 499 31.74 32.77 4.91
CA GLU A 499 30.94 33.93 4.53
C GLU A 499 29.51 33.71 5.04
N LYS A 500 28.73 34.78 5.21
CA LYS A 500 27.38 34.68 5.80
C LYS A 500 26.47 33.79 4.95
N GLU A 501 26.73 33.75 3.66
CA GLU A 501 26.00 32.99 2.64
C GLU A 501 26.26 31.48 2.73
N ASP A 502 27.34 31.06 3.40
CA ASP A 502 27.72 29.64 3.52
C ASP A 502 27.05 28.93 4.70
N ASP A 503 26.43 29.68 5.62
CA ASP A 503 25.75 29.14 6.80
C ASP A 503 26.64 28.21 7.66
N CYS A 504 27.94 28.52 7.77
CA CYS A 504 28.91 27.76 8.59
C CYS A 504 29.58 28.61 9.67
N SER A 505 28.80 29.46 10.35
CA SER A 505 29.33 30.28 11.45
C SER A 505 29.85 29.41 12.60
N TRP A 506 30.94 29.88 13.20
CA TRP A 506 31.47 29.38 14.45
C TRP A 506 31.07 30.37 15.54
N GLN A 507 30.00 30.06 16.25
CA GLN A 507 29.43 30.94 17.26
C GLN A 507 28.83 30.16 18.42
N CYS A 508 28.87 30.75 19.62
CA CYS A 508 28.23 30.21 20.81
C CYS A 508 27.55 31.29 21.62
N ASP A 509 26.44 30.93 22.26
CA ASP A 509 25.74 31.82 23.17
C ASP A 509 26.53 31.95 24.48
N VAL A 510 27.02 33.15 24.75
CA VAL A 510 27.76 33.49 25.98
C VAL A 510 26.93 34.44 26.84
N PRO A 511 27.14 34.48 28.17
CA PRO A 511 26.45 35.45 29.03
C PRO A 511 26.66 36.88 28.54
N ALA A 512 25.56 37.63 28.38
CA ALA A 512 25.60 39.01 27.91
C ALA A 512 26.34 39.91 28.91
N ALA A 513 27.09 40.88 28.39
CA ALA A 513 27.82 41.84 29.22
C ALA A 513 26.88 42.54 30.22
N GLY A 514 27.09 42.29 31.52
CA GLY A 514 26.32 42.89 32.61
C GLY A 514 25.03 42.15 33.02
N ASN A 515 24.62 41.10 32.32
CA ASN A 515 23.46 40.28 32.71
C ASN A 515 23.70 38.78 32.47
N PRO A 516 24.08 38.01 33.51
CA PRO A 516 24.39 36.58 33.37
C PRO A 516 23.16 35.69 33.08
N LYS A 517 21.94 36.26 33.05
CA LYS A 517 20.70 35.54 32.70
C LYS A 517 20.30 35.68 31.24
N GLU A 518 20.93 36.59 30.50
CA GLU A 518 20.76 36.76 29.06
C GLU A 518 22.00 36.27 28.34
N THR A 519 21.83 35.76 27.12
CA THR A 519 22.94 35.28 26.30
C THR A 519 23.03 36.05 25.00
N GLU A 520 24.24 36.29 24.52
CA GLU A 520 24.52 36.89 23.22
C GLU A 520 25.40 35.98 22.36
N PRO A 521 25.22 35.96 21.02
CA PRO A 521 26.04 35.14 20.14
C PRO A 521 27.44 35.73 20.03
N LYS A 522 28.45 34.93 20.38
CA LYS A 522 29.86 35.27 20.22
C LYS A 522 30.49 34.51 19.07
N GLU A 523 31.01 35.24 18.09
CA GLU A 523 31.83 34.67 17.01
C GLU A 523 33.18 34.16 17.57
N LEU A 524 33.58 32.97 17.12
CA LEU A 524 34.79 32.27 17.55
C LEU A 524 35.83 32.36 16.45
N LYS A 525 37.09 32.66 16.81
CA LYS A 525 38.18 32.81 15.83
C LYS A 525 39.21 31.67 15.91
N THR A 526 39.36 31.08 17.09
CA THR A 526 40.38 30.08 17.39
C THR A 526 39.80 28.84 18.04
N VAL A 527 40.54 27.72 17.98
CA VAL A 527 40.19 26.50 18.73
C VAL A 527 40.07 26.79 20.23
N GLY A 528 40.94 27.65 20.78
CA GLY A 528 40.86 28.11 22.16
C GLY A 528 39.56 28.85 22.49
N ASP A 529 39.05 29.68 21.57
CA ASP A 529 37.74 30.33 21.74
C ASP A 529 36.61 29.30 21.82
N PHE A 530 36.63 28.28 20.95
CA PHE A 530 35.64 27.20 20.96
C PHE A 530 35.66 26.43 22.29
N VAL A 531 36.85 26.15 22.82
CA VAL A 531 36.97 25.49 24.13
C VAL A 531 36.46 26.38 25.26
N LYS A 532 36.90 27.64 25.32
CA LYS A 532 36.59 28.59 26.40
C LYS A 532 35.13 28.99 26.45
N PHE A 533 34.54 29.30 25.30
CA PHE A 533 33.21 29.91 25.22
C PHE A 533 32.10 28.89 24.93
N CYS A 534 32.44 27.68 24.48
CA CYS A 534 31.43 26.69 24.13
C CYS A 534 31.57 25.39 24.93
N LEU A 535 32.71 24.71 24.86
CA LEU A 535 32.85 23.36 25.44
C LEU A 535 32.81 23.39 26.96
N VAL A 536 33.71 24.15 27.60
CA VAL A 536 33.80 24.20 29.06
C VAL A 536 32.47 24.65 29.69
N PRO A 537 31.81 25.72 29.21
CA PRO A 537 30.50 26.12 29.73
C PRO A 537 29.40 25.07 29.54
N ASN A 538 29.42 24.28 28.46
CA ASN A 538 28.41 23.23 28.26
C ASN A 538 28.64 21.99 29.12
N MET A 539 29.88 21.73 29.56
CA MET A 539 30.21 20.64 30.50
C MET A 539 29.90 21.00 31.96
N ASP A 540 29.75 22.29 32.25
CA ASP A 540 29.39 22.83 33.57
C ASP A 540 27.87 22.93 33.81
N LYS A 541 27.05 22.72 32.75
CA LYS A 541 25.59 22.57 32.82
C LYS A 541 25.22 21.14 33.19
#